data_AF-A0A4V1UKT5-F1
#
_entry.id   AF-A0A4V1UKT5-F1
#
_cell.length_a   1.000
_cell.length_b   1.000
_cell.length_c   1.000
_cell.angle_alpha   90.00
_cell.angle_beta   90.00
_cell.angle_gamma   90.00
#
_symmetry.space_group_name_H-M   'P 1'
#
loop_
_entity.id
_entity.type
_entity.pdbx_description
1 polymer ?
#
loop_
_entity_poly.entity_id
_entity_poly.type
_entity_poly.pdbx_seq_one_letter_code
_entity_poly.pdbx_strand_id
1 'polypeptide(L)'
;LKDSVNLALDAAPASVDVASVKAAFLALPGVSAVHDLHVWGLSTTDTALTAHLVHDRPDADVLLAEAQKVAKTGFGIAHTTLQLETGALPDCPDC
;
A
#
# COMPACT_ATOMS: atom_id res chain seq x y z
N LEU A 1 0.14 -26.82 -17.12
CA LEU A 1 -0.42 -25.78 -18.00
C LEU A 1 -1.94 -25.68 -17.80
N LYS A 2 -2.36 -25.30 -16.60
CA LYS A 2 -3.69 -24.69 -16.33
C LYS A 2 -3.57 -23.46 -15.42
N ASP A 3 -2.34 -22.99 -15.24
CA ASP A 3 -1.89 -22.16 -14.12
C ASP A 3 -1.63 -20.71 -14.57
N SER A 4 -1.76 -20.45 -15.88
CA SER A 4 -1.39 -19.20 -16.57
C SER A 4 -2.57 -18.25 -16.82
N VAL A 5 -3.74 -18.50 -16.22
CA VAL A 5 -4.99 -17.72 -16.45
C VAL A 5 -5.38 -16.89 -15.22
N ASN A 6 -4.80 -17.16 -14.04
CA ASN A 6 -5.13 -16.46 -12.80
C ASN A 6 -4.27 -15.21 -12.53
N LEU A 7 -3.27 -14.92 -13.37
CA LEU A 7 -2.38 -13.75 -13.24
C LEU A 7 -2.98 -12.46 -13.88
N ALA A 8 -4.30 -12.42 -14.05
CA ALA A 8 -5.05 -11.36 -14.73
C ALA A 8 -6.31 -10.94 -13.95
N LEU A 9 -6.26 -11.09 -12.62
CA LEU A 9 -7.23 -10.55 -11.68
C LEU A 9 -6.47 -9.70 -10.67
N ASP A 10 -6.79 -8.42 -10.58
CA ASP A 10 -6.22 -7.45 -9.63
C ASP A 10 -6.71 -7.68 -8.18
N ALA A 11 -6.94 -8.94 -7.82
CA ALA A 11 -7.36 -9.38 -6.50
C ALA A 11 -6.14 -9.51 -5.59
N ALA A 12 -6.23 -8.92 -4.41
CA ALA A 12 -5.26 -9.16 -3.35
C ALA A 12 -5.16 -10.67 -3.05
N PRO A 13 -3.94 -11.22 -2.85
CA PRO A 13 -3.78 -12.60 -2.43
C PRO A 13 -4.58 -12.87 -1.15
N ALA A 14 -5.28 -14.00 -1.07
CA ALA A 14 -6.20 -14.33 0.03
C ALA A 14 -5.54 -14.41 1.44
N SER A 15 -4.21 -14.31 1.51
CA SER A 15 -3.42 -14.17 2.73
C SER A 15 -3.28 -12.73 3.24
N VAL A 16 -3.74 -11.72 2.50
CA VAL A 16 -3.60 -10.30 2.86
C VAL A 16 -4.97 -9.65 3.06
N ASP A 17 -5.21 -9.17 4.28
CA ASP A 17 -6.32 -8.25 4.56
C ASP A 17 -5.93 -6.80 4.22
N VAL A 18 -6.44 -6.31 3.09
CA VAL A 18 -6.23 -4.94 2.60
C VAL A 18 -6.79 -3.89 3.58
N ALA A 19 -7.84 -4.20 4.34
CA ALA A 19 -8.37 -3.27 5.34
C ALA A 19 -7.40 -3.12 6.53
N SER A 20 -6.77 -4.21 6.98
CA SER A 20 -5.69 -4.17 7.97
C SER A 20 -4.44 -3.44 7.45
N VAL A 21 -4.08 -3.58 6.16
CA VAL A 21 -2.99 -2.78 5.55
C VAL A 21 -3.32 -1.29 5.62
N LYS A 22 -4.53 -0.88 5.21
CA LYS A 22 -4.99 0.52 5.28
C LYS A 22 -4.96 1.04 6.72
N ALA A 23 -5.46 0.27 7.68
CA ALA A 23 -5.46 0.63 9.09
C ALA A 23 -4.04 0.78 9.66
N ALA A 24 -3.09 -0.06 9.25
CA ALA A 24 -1.70 0.02 9.69
C ALA A 24 -0.95 1.24 9.12
N PHE A 25 -1.24 1.65 7.88
CA PHE A 25 -0.72 2.91 7.32
C PHE A 25 -1.36 4.14 7.96
N LEU A 26 -2.67 4.14 8.23
CA LEU A 26 -3.37 5.20 8.98
C LEU A 26 -2.92 5.32 10.45
N ALA A 27 -2.27 4.29 11.00
CA ALA A 27 -1.69 4.31 12.34
C ALA A 27 -0.26 4.89 12.40
N LEU A 28 0.35 5.23 11.26
CA LEU A 28 1.64 5.93 11.22
C LEU A 28 1.44 7.39 11.65
N PRO A 29 2.31 7.95 12.54
CA PRO A 29 2.21 9.34 12.94
C PRO A 29 2.20 10.28 11.73
N GLY A 30 1.32 11.29 11.78
CA GLY A 30 1.19 12.32 10.75
C GLY A 30 0.50 11.88 9.45
N VAL A 31 0.10 10.62 9.28
CA VAL A 31 -0.73 10.19 8.15
C VAL A 31 -2.20 10.51 8.44
N SER A 32 -2.85 11.28 7.57
CA SER A 32 -4.24 11.70 7.71
C SER A 32 -5.21 10.90 6.84
N ALA A 33 -4.77 10.46 5.66
CA ALA A 33 -5.56 9.63 4.74
C ALA A 33 -4.70 8.61 3.99
N VAL A 34 -5.34 7.51 3.58
CA VAL A 34 -4.75 6.46 2.75
C VAL A 34 -5.74 6.11 1.65
N HIS A 35 -5.39 6.36 0.40
CA HIS A 35 -6.21 6.11 -0.79
C HIS A 35 -5.38 5.42 -1.88
N ASP A 36 -6.01 5.07 -3.01
CA ASP A 36 -5.47 4.20 -4.08
C ASP A 36 -4.73 2.93 -3.59
N LEU A 37 -5.16 2.34 -2.47
CA LEU A 37 -4.53 1.14 -1.92
C LEU A 37 -4.91 -0.08 -2.76
N HIS A 38 -4.03 -0.46 -3.66
CA HIS A 38 -4.13 -1.65 -4.50
C HIS A 38 -3.08 -2.68 -4.07
N VAL A 39 -3.47 -3.96 -4.00
CA VAL A 39 -2.59 -5.07 -3.58
C VAL A 39 -2.81 -6.24 -4.53
N TRP A 40 -1.74 -6.84 -5.06
CA TRP A 40 -1.82 -7.94 -6.02
C TRP A 40 -0.65 -8.92 -5.88
N GLY A 41 -0.82 -10.14 -6.39
CA GLY A 41 0.25 -11.13 -6.48
C GLY A 41 1.18 -10.88 -7.67
N LEU A 42 2.50 -10.83 -7.44
CA LEU A 42 3.52 -10.92 -8.49
C LEU A 42 3.85 -12.38 -8.83
N SER A 43 3.72 -13.28 -7.85
CA SER A 43 3.94 -14.72 -8.00
C SER A 43 3.03 -15.51 -7.04
N THR A 44 3.26 -16.81 -6.87
CA THR A 44 2.59 -17.62 -5.83
C THR A 44 3.12 -17.36 -4.42
N THR A 45 4.21 -16.60 -4.26
CA THR A 45 4.80 -16.24 -2.94
C THR A 45 4.94 -14.74 -2.73
N ASP A 46 5.04 -13.97 -3.81
CA ASP A 46 5.44 -12.56 -3.76
C ASP A 46 4.22 -11.66 -4.00
N THR A 47 3.99 -10.72 -3.07
CA THR A 47 2.91 -9.73 -3.13
C THR A 47 3.50 -8.34 -3.36
N ALA A 48 2.79 -7.51 -4.13
CA ALA A 48 3.08 -6.09 -4.29
C ALA A 48 1.89 -5.21 -3.88
N LEU A 49 2.17 -3.93 -3.59
CA LEU A 49 1.13 -2.91 -3.45
C LEU A 49 1.52 -1.56 -4.06
N THR A 50 0.50 -0.77 -4.39
CA THR A 50 0.54 0.69 -4.48
C THR A 50 -0.36 1.30 -3.41
N ALA A 51 -0.02 2.48 -2.92
CA ALA A 51 -0.90 3.30 -2.10
C ALA A 51 -0.46 4.77 -2.11
N HIS A 52 -1.42 5.66 -1.87
CA HIS A 52 -1.18 7.08 -1.64
C HIS A 52 -1.40 7.39 -0.15
N LEU A 53 -0.44 8.04 0.48
CA LEU A 53 -0.45 8.41 1.90
C LEU A 53 -0.43 9.94 2.01
N VAL A 54 -1.54 10.52 2.47
CA VAL A 54 -1.61 11.96 2.77
C VAL A 54 -1.04 12.20 4.17
N HIS A 55 -0.10 13.14 4.32
CA HIS A 55 0.58 13.40 5.57
C HIS A 55 0.94 14.88 5.81
N ASP A 56 1.19 15.25 7.07
CA ASP A 56 1.71 16.58 7.48
C ASP A 56 3.20 16.57 7.85
N ARG A 57 3.82 15.40 7.92
CA ARG A 57 5.21 15.20 8.37
C ARG A 57 6.28 15.95 7.54
N PRO A 58 7.28 16.58 8.20
CA PRO A 58 8.42 17.22 7.54
C PRO A 58 9.50 16.21 7.09
N ASP A 59 9.45 14.97 7.57
CA ASP A 59 10.45 13.91 7.39
C ASP A 59 9.93 12.79 6.46
N ALA A 60 9.52 13.17 5.25
CA ALA A 60 8.88 12.30 4.26
C ALA A 60 9.67 10.99 3.96
N ASP A 61 11.01 11.06 3.85
CA ASP A 61 11.86 9.86 3.65
C ASP A 61 11.77 8.85 4.80
N VAL A 62 11.58 9.35 6.03
CA VAL A 62 11.42 8.51 7.24
C VAL A 62 10.03 7.86 7.24
N LEU A 63 8.99 8.63 6.92
CA LEU A 63 7.63 8.10 6.75
C LEU A 63 7.59 7.01 5.66
N LEU A 64 8.26 7.22 4.53
CA LEU A 64 8.37 6.23 3.46
C LEU A 64 9.03 4.93 3.96
N ALA A 65 10.16 5.04 4.66
CA ALA A 65 10.86 3.88 5.23
C ALA A 65 10.02 3.16 6.31
N GLU A 66 9.24 3.89 7.11
CA GLU A 66 8.33 3.32 8.10
C GLU A 66 7.15 2.60 7.45
N ALA A 67 6.52 3.17 6.42
CA ALA A 67 5.43 2.54 5.68
C ALA A 67 5.91 1.27 4.93
N GLN A 68 7.06 1.33 4.26
CA GLN A 68 7.70 0.17 3.63
C GLN A 68 8.00 -0.94 4.66
N LYS A 69 8.48 -0.56 5.85
CA LYS A 69 8.71 -1.50 6.96
C LYS A 69 7.40 -2.12 7.45
N VAL A 70 6.34 -1.34 7.65
CA VAL A 70 5.00 -1.84 8.05
C VAL A 70 4.46 -2.85 7.03
N ALA A 71 4.50 -2.53 5.74
CA ALA A 71 4.09 -3.44 4.66
C ALA A 71 4.86 -4.77 4.72
N LYS A 72 6.19 -4.69 4.85
CA LYS A 72 7.08 -5.85 4.86
C LYS A 72 6.98 -6.71 6.12
N THR A 73 6.95 -6.12 7.32
CA THR A 73 6.97 -6.87 8.59
C THR A 73 5.60 -7.20 9.14
N GLY A 74 4.56 -6.43 8.79
CA GLY A 74 3.17 -6.70 9.17
C GLY A 74 2.46 -7.67 8.22
N PHE A 75 2.75 -7.58 6.92
CA PHE A 75 1.96 -8.25 5.88
C PHE A 75 2.80 -9.07 4.87
N GLY A 76 4.13 -9.09 5.01
CA GLY A 76 5.04 -9.80 4.11
C GLY A 76 5.26 -9.12 2.75
N ILE A 77 4.68 -7.93 2.54
CA ILE A 77 4.68 -7.24 1.23
C ILE A 77 6.00 -6.49 1.06
N ALA A 78 6.93 -7.10 0.32
CA ALA A 78 8.26 -6.55 0.10
C ALA A 78 8.37 -5.61 -1.11
N HIS A 79 7.43 -5.69 -2.05
CA HIS A 79 7.37 -4.81 -3.23
C HIS A 79 6.30 -3.73 -3.01
N THR A 80 6.72 -2.48 -2.90
CA THR A 80 5.82 -1.37 -2.54
C THR A 80 6.14 -0.12 -3.35
N THR A 81 5.14 0.47 -3.99
CA THR A 81 5.23 1.81 -4.59
C THR A 81 4.31 2.74 -3.82
N LEU A 82 4.87 3.67 -3.04
CA LEU A 82 4.09 4.56 -2.18
C LEU A 82 4.24 6.00 -2.65
N GLN A 83 3.12 6.65 -2.97
CA GLN A 83 3.07 8.09 -3.20
C GLN A 83 2.82 8.78 -1.85
N LEU A 84 3.60 9.83 -1.57
CA LEU A 84 3.43 10.69 -0.40
C LEU A 84 2.84 12.04 -0.85
N GLU A 85 1.81 12.49 -0.14
CA GLU A 85 1.04 13.70 -0.49
C GLU A 85 0.90 14.60 0.73
N THR A 86 0.95 15.92 0.56
CA THR A 86 0.85 16.90 1.67
C THR A 86 -0.50 17.63 1.73
N GLY A 87 -1.49 17.12 1.01
CA GLY A 87 -2.85 17.64 0.91
C GLY A 87 -3.55 17.11 -0.35
N ALA A 88 -4.84 17.40 -0.48
CA ALA A 88 -5.64 16.93 -1.62
C ALA A 88 -5.06 17.41 -2.97
N LEU A 89 -4.72 16.45 -3.84
CA LEU A 89 -4.34 16.73 -5.22
C LEU A 89 -5.60 17.05 -6.07
N PRO A 90 -5.51 17.97 -7.05
CA PRO A 90 -6.69 18.41 -7.81
C PRO A 90 -7.36 17.31 -8.65
N ASP A 91 -6.64 16.23 -8.96
CA ASP A 91 -7.14 15.07 -9.70
C ASP A 91 -7.48 13.87 -8.78
N CYS A 92 -7.48 14.05 -7.45
CA CYS A 92 -7.84 13.04 -6.45
C CYS A 92 -9.28 13.24 -5.93
N PRO A 93 -10.26 12.39 -6.29
CA PRO A 93 -11.64 12.54 -5.80
C PRO A 93 -11.88 12.06 -4.36
N ASP A 94 -10.98 11.22 -3.82
CA ASP A 94 -11.11 10.58 -2.49
C ASP A 94 -10.22 11.23 -1.39
N CYS A 95 -9.74 12.46 -1.65
CA CYS A 95 -8.94 13.31 -0.75
C CYS A 95 -9.90 14.35 -0.07
#